data_AF-A0A2Z6CQB4-F1
#
_entry.id   AF-A0A2Z6CQB4-F1
#
_cell.length_a   1.000
_cell.length_b   1.000
_cell.length_c   1.000
_cell.angle_alpha   90.00
_cell.angle_beta   90.00
_cell.angle_gamma   90.00
#
_symmetry.space_group_name_H-M   'P 1'
#
loop_
_entity.id
_entity.type
_entity.pdbx_description
1 polymer ?
#
loop_
_entity_poly.entity_id
_entity_poly.type
_entity_poly.pdbx_seq_one_letter_code
_entity_poly.pdbx_strand_id
1 'polypeptide(L)'
;MRSPIVIGTGLLVSLIFNAQVLAQSTVQLPQLTAQNSSQQIFNKNTKKLRSGIITLQRTACFGACPIYKITIFPDGRVVYEGERFVKVVGKRTAKISPQAVRRLVAEFDKVNYFSLPSNYQGGPTDLPSAITSLTLGRQQKTVNHYFGSPNAPQALTALENKIDAVVNSQRWIGSKNEQTPNPNDSNSTQLKVNRQLWNQQRLTNYRFTFSRSCFCVPKATQPVVITVRNGQVASITPVNNNEPVDAELFRQYNSIPKLFGIIDDAIAKKASSLTIKYDPKFGYPTQINIDYNQQVADEELYLSISNLEPLK
;
A
#
# COMPACT_ATOMS: atom_id res chain seq x y z
N MET A 1 -99.66 34.15 -20.88
CA MET A 1 -100.22 32.88 -21.38
C MET A 1 -99.49 31.72 -20.69
N ARG A 2 -100.26 30.85 -20.02
CA ARG A 2 -100.00 29.46 -19.56
C ARG A 2 -98.71 29.10 -18.75
N SER A 3 -98.94 28.81 -17.48
CA SER A 3 -98.31 27.90 -16.48
C SER A 3 -97.82 26.50 -16.97
N PRO A 4 -97.21 25.59 -16.15
CA PRO A 4 -96.29 25.72 -14.96
C PRO A 4 -95.25 24.53 -14.74
N ILE A 5 -94.65 24.43 -13.51
CA ILE A 5 -94.21 23.22 -12.69
C ILE A 5 -92.76 22.66 -12.92
N VAL A 6 -91.86 22.25 -11.96
CA VAL A 6 -91.81 21.91 -10.48
C VAL A 6 -90.31 21.81 -9.98
N ILE A 7 -89.89 22.45 -8.86
CA ILE A 7 -89.53 22.03 -7.45
C ILE A 7 -88.16 21.35 -7.14
N GLY A 8 -87.46 21.91 -6.12
CA GLY A 8 -86.62 21.22 -5.11
C GLY A 8 -85.11 21.49 -5.24
N THR A 9 -84.29 21.79 -4.22
CA THR A 9 -84.34 21.75 -2.75
C THR A 9 -83.20 22.63 -2.22
N GLY A 10 -83.38 23.31 -1.08
CA GLY A 10 -82.28 23.98 -0.38
C GLY A 10 -82.64 24.25 1.08
N LEU A 11 -82.10 23.44 2.00
CA LEU A 11 -82.22 23.66 3.43
C LEU A 11 -80.84 24.02 4.00
N LEU A 12 -80.75 25.25 4.54
CA LEU A 12 -79.75 25.68 5.51
C LEU A 12 -80.32 25.40 6.89
N VAL A 13 -79.56 24.71 7.75
CA VAL A 13 -79.80 24.70 9.20
C VAL A 13 -78.48 24.97 9.89
N SER A 14 -78.52 25.99 10.75
CA SER A 14 -77.45 26.51 11.58
C SER A 14 -77.78 26.20 13.04
N LEU A 15 -76.77 25.72 13.79
CA LEU A 15 -76.50 25.83 15.24
C LEU A 15 -77.61 25.34 16.21
N ILE A 16 -77.31 24.68 17.32
CA ILE A 16 -76.74 25.24 18.56
C ILE A 16 -76.19 24.10 19.46
N PHE A 17 -75.19 24.48 20.28
CA PHE A 17 -74.45 23.81 21.35
C PHE A 17 -75.26 23.03 22.42
N ASN A 18 -74.65 21.95 22.95
CA ASN A 18 -74.37 21.71 24.39
C ASN A 18 -73.73 20.30 24.55
N ALA A 19 -72.46 20.19 24.93
CA ALA A 19 -71.88 20.22 26.28
C ALA A 19 -71.74 18.81 26.90
N GLN A 20 -70.49 18.52 27.31
CA GLN A 20 -70.02 17.41 28.15
C GLN A 20 -69.90 16.03 27.47
N VAL A 21 -68.66 15.53 27.31
CA VAL A 21 -67.95 14.68 28.28
C VAL A 21 -66.51 14.49 27.77
N LEU A 22 -65.53 14.83 28.60
CA LEU A 22 -64.13 14.45 28.40
C LEU A 22 -63.93 13.07 29.05
N ALA A 23 -63.68 12.04 28.23
CA ALA A 23 -63.04 10.81 28.67
C ALA A 23 -61.95 10.46 27.65
N GLN A 24 -60.72 10.43 28.16
CA GLN A 24 -59.46 10.32 27.45
C GLN A 24 -59.33 8.97 26.75
N SER A 25 -59.13 8.96 25.44
CA SER A 25 -58.63 7.79 24.72
C SER A 25 -57.12 7.77 24.83
N THR A 26 -56.55 6.95 25.71
CA THR A 26 -55.12 6.64 25.67
C THR A 26 -54.85 5.75 24.46
N VAL A 27 -54.49 6.37 23.34
CA VAL A 27 -53.86 5.65 22.22
C VAL A 27 -52.46 5.27 22.68
N GLN A 28 -52.30 4.02 23.10
CA GLN A 28 -50.99 3.47 23.42
C GLN A 28 -50.24 3.22 22.11
N LEU A 29 -49.29 4.10 21.79
CA LEU A 29 -48.35 3.88 20.69
C LEU A 29 -47.57 2.58 20.95
N PRO A 30 -47.44 1.69 19.95
CA PRO A 30 -46.62 0.50 20.11
C PRO A 30 -45.18 0.95 20.38
N GLN A 31 -44.61 0.49 21.48
CA GLN A 31 -43.20 0.66 21.76
C GLN A 31 -42.41 -0.13 20.72
N LEU A 32 -41.92 0.55 19.68
CA LEU A 32 -40.93 -0.01 18.77
C LEU A 32 -39.64 -0.25 19.55
N THR A 33 -39.40 -1.50 19.92
CA THR A 33 -38.17 -1.98 20.56
C THR A 33 -37.00 -1.88 19.57
N ALA A 34 -36.45 -0.68 19.37
CA ALA A 34 -35.29 -0.40 18.52
C ALA A 34 -33.93 -0.55 19.25
N GLN A 35 -33.91 -1.08 20.48
CA GLN A 35 -32.70 -1.09 21.31
C GLN A 35 -31.81 -2.32 21.11
N ASN A 36 -32.32 -3.44 20.57
CA ASN A 36 -31.54 -4.68 20.41
C ASN A 36 -30.73 -4.78 19.11
N SER A 37 -31.14 -4.11 18.03
CA SER A 37 -30.50 -4.21 16.72
C SER A 37 -29.19 -3.42 16.64
N SER A 38 -29.11 -2.23 17.24
CA SER A 38 -27.92 -1.38 17.25
C SER A 38 -26.77 -1.99 18.07
N GLN A 39 -27.07 -2.55 19.25
CA GLN A 39 -26.08 -3.24 20.09
C GLN A 39 -25.59 -4.54 19.45
N GLN A 40 -26.45 -5.30 18.78
CA GLN A 40 -26.03 -6.50 18.04
C GLN A 40 -25.16 -6.17 16.82
N ILE A 41 -25.49 -5.11 16.07
CA ILE A 41 -24.66 -4.64 14.95
C ILE A 41 -23.30 -4.13 15.46
N PHE A 42 -23.29 -3.39 16.56
CA PHE A 42 -22.05 -2.93 17.19
C PHE A 42 -21.19 -4.09 17.70
N ASN A 43 -21.77 -5.08 18.39
CA ASN A 43 -21.05 -6.28 18.86
C ASN A 43 -20.56 -7.16 17.70
N LYS A 44 -21.33 -7.28 16.62
CA LYS A 44 -20.92 -8.02 15.41
C LYS A 44 -19.77 -7.32 14.68
N ASN A 45 -19.82 -5.99 14.57
CA ASN A 45 -18.76 -5.19 13.97
C ASN A 45 -17.49 -5.19 14.84
N THR A 46 -17.62 -5.04 16.16
CA THR A 46 -16.46 -5.13 17.06
C THR A 46 -15.85 -6.53 17.08
N LYS A 47 -16.66 -7.60 17.06
CA LYS A 47 -16.16 -8.97 16.91
C LYS A 47 -15.42 -9.17 15.57
N LYS A 48 -15.97 -8.66 14.46
CA LYS A 48 -15.31 -8.69 13.14
C LYS A 48 -13.97 -7.94 13.15
N LEU A 49 -13.88 -6.80 13.83
CA LEU A 49 -12.64 -6.03 13.99
C LEU A 49 -11.63 -6.69 14.95
N ARG A 50 -12.09 -7.57 15.86
CA ARG A 50 -11.24 -8.28 16.82
C ARG A 50 -10.67 -9.59 16.29
N SER A 51 -11.21 -10.16 15.22
CA SER A 51 -10.70 -11.37 14.59
C SER A 51 -9.63 -11.06 13.55
N GLY A 52 -8.53 -11.83 13.56
CA GLY A 52 -7.50 -11.73 12.53
C GLY A 52 -8.05 -12.19 11.18
N ILE A 53 -7.77 -11.44 10.12
CA ILE A 53 -8.27 -11.75 8.78
C ILE A 53 -7.18 -12.27 7.84
N ILE A 54 -5.91 -11.97 8.12
CA ILE A 54 -4.77 -12.52 7.39
C ILE A 54 -3.82 -13.14 8.41
N THR A 55 -3.34 -14.34 8.14
CA THR A 55 -2.24 -14.94 8.90
C THR A 55 -1.12 -15.39 7.98
N LEU A 56 0.11 -15.29 8.47
CA LEU A 56 1.29 -15.93 7.89
C LEU A 56 2.03 -16.64 9.01
N GLN A 57 2.39 -17.89 8.80
CA GLN A 57 3.29 -18.65 9.68
C GLN A 57 4.46 -19.16 8.86
N ARG A 58 5.68 -18.90 9.33
CA ARG A 58 6.91 -19.48 8.79
C ARG A 58 7.34 -20.63 9.70
N THR A 59 7.67 -21.78 9.13
CA THR A 59 8.03 -23.00 9.89
C THR A 59 9.54 -23.23 9.93
N ALA A 60 9.95 -24.25 10.69
CA ALA A 60 11.32 -24.74 10.70
C ALA A 60 11.77 -25.25 9.32
N CYS A 61 13.09 -25.30 9.15
CA CYS A 61 13.82 -25.93 8.04
C CYS A 61 15.05 -26.64 8.61
N PHE A 62 15.85 -27.29 7.75
CA PHE A 62 17.17 -27.77 8.14
C PHE A 62 18.16 -26.60 8.25
N GLY A 63 18.25 -26.01 9.45
CA GLY A 63 19.12 -24.87 9.72
C GLY A 63 18.48 -23.83 10.63
N ALA A 64 18.83 -22.57 10.42
CA ALA A 64 18.39 -21.44 11.26
C ALA A 64 17.25 -20.62 10.62
N CYS A 65 16.24 -21.28 10.05
CA CYS A 65 15.08 -20.57 9.51
C CYS A 65 14.24 -19.94 10.65
N PRO A 66 13.95 -18.62 10.58
CA PRO A 66 13.11 -17.98 11.58
C PRO A 66 11.71 -18.59 11.66
N ILE A 67 11.31 -19.01 12.86
CA ILE A 67 10.01 -19.59 13.14
C ILE A 67 9.14 -18.56 13.84
N TYR A 68 8.04 -18.16 13.20
CA TYR A 68 7.14 -17.15 13.73
C TYR A 68 5.76 -17.18 13.07
N LYS A 69 4.81 -16.51 13.71
CA LYS A 69 3.46 -16.26 13.19
C LYS A 69 3.13 -14.78 13.23
N ILE A 70 2.44 -14.33 12.19
CA ILE A 70 1.87 -13.00 12.06
C ILE A 70 0.36 -13.15 11.92
N THR A 71 -0.39 -12.34 12.66
CA THR A 71 -1.85 -12.19 12.55
C THR A 71 -2.18 -10.72 12.33
N ILE A 72 -2.88 -10.40 11.24
CA ILE A 72 -3.27 -9.04 10.85
C ILE A 72 -4.78 -8.90 11.01
N PHE A 73 -5.21 -7.83 11.67
CA PHE A 73 -6.60 -7.51 11.96
C PHE A 73 -7.13 -6.42 11.00
N PRO A 74 -8.45 -6.31 10.79
CA PRO A 74 -9.02 -5.34 9.85
C PRO A 74 -8.71 -3.87 10.17
N ASP A 75 -8.48 -3.55 11.43
CA ASP A 75 -8.13 -2.21 11.94
C ASP A 75 -6.64 -1.88 11.75
N GLY A 76 -5.85 -2.79 11.17
CA GLY A 76 -4.42 -2.64 10.96
C GLY A 76 -3.57 -3.06 12.16
N ARG A 77 -4.16 -3.54 13.25
CA ARG A 77 -3.38 -4.17 14.33
C ARG A 77 -2.68 -5.40 13.78
N VAL A 78 -1.45 -5.63 14.24
CA VAL A 78 -0.64 -6.80 13.90
C VAL A 78 -0.15 -7.45 15.18
N VAL A 79 -0.31 -8.77 15.29
CA VAL A 79 0.28 -9.58 16.36
C VAL A 79 1.32 -10.49 15.73
N TYR A 80 2.57 -10.34 16.15
CA TYR A 80 3.69 -11.20 15.83
C TYR A 80 3.96 -12.14 17.02
N GLU A 81 4.26 -13.39 16.74
CA GLU A 81 4.61 -14.41 17.73
C GLU A 81 5.86 -15.14 17.24
N GLY A 82 7.03 -14.75 17.77
CA GLY A 82 8.30 -15.39 17.44
C GLY A 82 8.57 -16.61 18.30
N GLU A 83 9.16 -17.66 17.72
CA GLU A 83 9.45 -18.92 18.43
C GLU A 83 10.95 -19.19 18.52
N ARG A 84 11.62 -19.47 17.39
CA ARG A 84 13.06 -19.83 17.33
C ARG A 84 13.73 -19.20 16.11
N PHE A 85 15.06 -19.06 16.17
CA PHE A 85 15.88 -18.42 15.12
C PHE A 85 15.39 -17.00 14.76
N VAL A 86 14.89 -16.27 15.76
CA VAL A 86 14.41 -14.89 15.67
C VAL A 86 15.12 -14.03 16.70
N LYS A 87 15.25 -12.73 16.41
CA LYS A 87 15.80 -11.74 17.34
C LYS A 87 14.87 -11.52 18.52
N VAL A 88 13.56 -11.56 18.28
CA VAL A 88 12.51 -11.35 19.28
C VAL A 88 11.63 -12.59 19.37
N VAL A 89 11.78 -13.31 20.48
CA VAL A 89 10.92 -14.45 20.85
C VAL A 89 9.70 -13.93 21.62
N GLY A 90 8.56 -14.60 21.43
CA GLY A 90 7.29 -14.28 22.07
C GLY A 90 6.46 -13.24 21.32
N LYS A 91 5.39 -12.76 21.99
CA LYS A 91 4.39 -11.88 21.39
C LYS A 91 4.87 -10.44 21.27
N ARG A 92 4.65 -9.81 20.11
CA ARG A 92 4.78 -8.37 19.88
C ARG A 92 3.58 -7.85 19.13
N THR A 93 3.23 -6.60 19.38
CA THR A 93 2.17 -5.90 18.68
C THR A 93 2.77 -4.79 17.83
N ALA A 94 2.26 -4.63 16.62
CA ALA A 94 2.53 -3.49 15.77
C ALA A 94 1.23 -2.99 15.13
N LYS A 95 1.35 -1.96 14.31
CA LYS A 95 0.25 -1.40 13.54
C LYS A 95 0.70 -1.11 12.12
N ILE A 96 -0.13 -1.49 11.16
CA ILE A 96 -0.08 -1.07 9.76
C ILE A 96 -1.33 -0.23 9.46
N SER A 97 -1.34 0.54 8.39
CA SER A 97 -2.55 1.30 8.04
C SER A 97 -3.68 0.36 7.59
N PRO A 98 -4.96 0.70 7.84
CA PRO A 98 -6.08 -0.05 7.28
C PRO A 98 -6.04 -0.14 5.74
N GLN A 99 -5.40 0.82 5.07
CA GLN A 99 -5.16 0.77 3.62
C GLN A 99 -4.16 -0.33 3.24
N ALA A 100 -3.07 -0.49 4.00
CA ALA A 100 -2.13 -1.59 3.80
C ALA A 100 -2.81 -2.95 3.96
N VAL A 101 -3.74 -3.09 4.92
CA VAL A 101 -4.57 -4.30 5.06
C VAL A 101 -5.42 -4.55 3.81
N ARG A 102 -6.11 -3.52 3.31
CA ARG A 102 -6.91 -3.64 2.06
C ARG A 102 -6.06 -4.04 0.86
N ARG A 103 -4.85 -3.47 0.73
CA ARG A 103 -3.91 -3.84 -0.34
C ARG A 103 -3.44 -5.28 -0.22
N LEU A 104 -3.13 -5.75 0.99
CA LEU A 104 -2.80 -7.16 1.20
C LEU A 104 -3.96 -8.06 0.76
N VAL A 105 -5.21 -7.76 1.15
CA VAL A 105 -6.39 -8.52 0.67
C VAL A 105 -6.45 -8.53 -0.87
N ALA A 106 -6.19 -7.41 -1.54
CA ALA A 106 -6.15 -7.37 -3.00
C ALA A 106 -5.03 -8.25 -3.61
N GLU A 107 -3.90 -8.46 -2.93
CA GLU A 107 -2.86 -9.41 -3.37
C GLU A 107 -3.34 -10.87 -3.29
N PHE A 108 -4.16 -11.21 -2.28
CA PHE A 108 -4.81 -12.53 -2.24
C PHE A 108 -5.80 -12.72 -3.39
N ASP A 109 -6.55 -11.68 -3.74
CA ASP A 109 -7.49 -11.72 -4.87
C ASP A 109 -6.75 -11.90 -6.21
N LYS A 110 -5.61 -11.21 -6.40
CA LYS A 110 -4.78 -11.32 -7.61
C LYS A 110 -4.29 -12.73 -7.89
N VAL A 111 -4.01 -13.52 -6.84
CA VAL A 111 -3.57 -14.92 -6.99
C VAL A 111 -4.73 -15.91 -6.98
N ASN A 112 -5.97 -15.41 -6.99
CA ASN A 112 -7.20 -16.21 -6.87
C ASN A 112 -7.11 -17.19 -5.68
N TYR A 113 -6.71 -16.67 -4.52
CA TYR A 113 -6.25 -17.48 -3.39
C TYR A 113 -7.24 -18.56 -2.93
N PHE A 114 -8.54 -18.25 -2.93
CA PHE A 114 -9.59 -19.20 -2.54
C PHE A 114 -9.67 -20.44 -3.44
N SER A 115 -9.20 -20.32 -4.69
CA SER A 115 -9.19 -21.41 -5.67
C SER A 115 -7.90 -22.24 -5.63
N LEU A 116 -6.86 -21.80 -4.90
CA LEU A 116 -5.61 -22.54 -4.80
C LEU A 116 -5.80 -23.89 -4.06
N PRO A 117 -5.06 -24.95 -4.43
CA PRO A 117 -4.85 -26.12 -3.58
C PRO A 117 -4.48 -25.72 -2.15
N SER A 118 -5.05 -26.40 -1.16
CA SER A 118 -4.77 -26.10 0.26
C SER A 118 -3.38 -26.56 0.70
N ASN A 119 -2.71 -27.43 -0.06
CA ASN A 119 -1.41 -27.98 0.28
C ASN A 119 -0.52 -28.06 -0.97
N TYR A 120 0.69 -27.53 -0.87
CA TYR A 120 1.76 -27.74 -1.83
C TYR A 120 2.90 -28.45 -1.11
N GLN A 121 3.24 -29.64 -1.57
CA GLN A 121 4.24 -30.53 -0.98
C GLN A 121 5.11 -31.16 -2.07
N GLY A 122 6.08 -31.99 -1.67
CA GLY A 122 7.05 -32.64 -2.56
C GLY A 122 8.39 -31.90 -2.62
N GLY A 123 9.34 -32.48 -3.36
CA GLY A 123 10.72 -31.99 -3.44
C GLY A 123 11.60 -32.39 -2.24
N PRO A 124 12.82 -31.84 -2.14
CA PRO A 124 13.74 -32.05 -1.02
C PRO A 124 13.11 -31.57 0.30
N THR A 125 13.35 -32.25 1.43
CA THR A 125 12.68 -32.00 2.73
C THR A 125 13.40 -31.02 3.66
N ASP A 126 14.37 -30.25 3.16
CA ASP A 126 15.25 -29.37 3.93
C ASP A 126 14.77 -27.91 4.05
N LEU A 127 13.84 -27.47 3.21
CA LEU A 127 13.30 -26.11 3.17
C LEU A 127 12.16 -25.86 4.19
N PRO A 128 11.81 -24.60 4.51
CA PRO A 128 10.65 -24.30 5.35
C PRO A 128 9.32 -24.29 4.57
N SER A 129 8.21 -24.24 5.30
CA SER A 129 6.89 -23.90 4.78
C SER A 129 6.48 -22.47 5.13
N ALA A 130 5.61 -21.93 4.29
CA ALA A 130 4.75 -20.80 4.59
C ALA A 130 3.30 -21.28 4.70
N ILE A 131 2.66 -21.01 5.83
CA ILE A 131 1.24 -21.31 6.03
C ILE A 131 0.49 -19.98 6.08
N THR A 132 -0.27 -19.69 5.04
CA THR A 132 -1.08 -18.47 4.96
C THR A 132 -2.55 -18.77 5.17
N SER A 133 -3.30 -17.79 5.67
CA SER A 133 -4.76 -17.84 5.63
C SER A 133 -5.37 -16.47 5.37
N LEU A 134 -6.54 -16.48 4.73
CA LEU A 134 -7.40 -15.32 4.53
C LEU A 134 -8.81 -15.63 5.00
N THR A 135 -9.41 -14.72 5.77
CA THR A 135 -10.79 -14.77 6.22
C THR A 135 -11.54 -13.51 5.77
N LEU A 136 -12.54 -13.67 4.91
CA LEU A 136 -13.41 -12.59 4.44
C LEU A 136 -14.87 -12.96 4.71
N GLY A 137 -15.48 -12.29 5.70
CA GLY A 137 -16.86 -12.56 6.08
C GLY A 137 -17.05 -13.99 6.59
N ARG A 138 -17.72 -14.83 5.79
CA ARG A 138 -17.91 -16.27 6.09
C ARG A 138 -16.93 -17.19 5.36
N GLN A 139 -16.19 -16.66 4.38
CA GLN A 139 -15.22 -17.44 3.63
C GLN A 139 -13.88 -17.44 4.36
N GLN A 140 -13.28 -18.62 4.48
CA GLN A 140 -11.94 -18.80 5.02
C GLN A 140 -11.18 -19.80 4.17
N LYS A 141 -9.93 -19.50 3.88
CA LYS A 141 -9.00 -20.41 3.19
C LYS A 141 -7.66 -20.38 3.89
N THR A 142 -7.05 -21.56 4.01
CA THR A 142 -5.67 -21.74 4.47
C THR A 142 -4.92 -22.52 3.40
N VAL A 143 -3.70 -22.09 3.10
CA VAL A 143 -2.78 -22.76 2.18
C VAL A 143 -1.48 -23.04 2.92
N ASN A 144 -1.08 -24.31 2.96
CA ASN A 144 0.24 -24.75 3.42
C ASN A 144 1.14 -24.94 2.21
N HIS A 145 2.14 -24.08 2.09
CA HIS A 145 3.08 -24.07 0.99
C HIS A 145 4.47 -24.45 1.47
N TYR A 146 4.87 -25.69 1.15
CA TYR A 146 6.25 -26.13 1.33
C TYR A 146 7.15 -25.56 0.23
N PHE A 147 8.22 -24.86 0.57
CA PHE A 147 9.07 -24.18 -0.41
C PHE A 147 9.87 -25.09 -1.33
N GLY A 148 10.03 -26.37 -0.97
CA GLY A 148 10.58 -27.37 -1.89
C GLY A 148 9.56 -27.91 -2.90
N SER A 149 8.29 -27.55 -2.80
CA SER A 149 7.26 -28.06 -3.71
C SER A 149 7.51 -27.59 -5.15
N PRO A 150 7.60 -28.51 -6.13
CA PRO A 150 7.83 -28.13 -7.53
C PRO A 150 6.60 -27.50 -8.19
N ASN A 151 5.42 -27.60 -7.57
CA ASN A 151 4.14 -27.28 -8.18
C ASN A 151 3.49 -26.00 -7.62
N ALA A 152 4.16 -25.32 -6.67
CA ALA A 152 3.63 -24.10 -6.11
C ALA A 152 3.83 -22.93 -7.09
N PRO A 153 2.78 -22.13 -7.35
CA PRO A 153 2.92 -20.98 -8.24
C PRO A 153 3.80 -19.91 -7.58
N GLN A 154 4.72 -19.31 -8.34
CA GLN A 154 5.61 -18.25 -7.84
C GLN A 154 4.83 -17.06 -7.23
N ALA A 155 3.63 -16.79 -7.75
CA ALA A 155 2.75 -15.76 -7.22
C ALA A 155 2.35 -15.98 -5.75
N LEU A 156 2.23 -17.24 -5.29
CA LEU A 156 1.97 -17.57 -3.89
C LEU A 156 3.17 -17.19 -3.01
N THR A 157 4.38 -17.52 -3.43
CA THR A 157 5.62 -17.09 -2.75
C THR A 157 5.73 -15.57 -2.68
N ALA A 158 5.37 -14.88 -3.78
CA ALA A 158 5.39 -13.42 -3.83
C ALA A 158 4.39 -12.80 -2.84
N LEU A 159 3.17 -13.36 -2.74
CA LEU A 159 2.16 -12.95 -1.75
C LEU A 159 2.68 -13.13 -0.31
N GLU A 160 3.25 -14.28 0.01
CA GLU A 160 3.80 -14.59 1.33
C GLU A 160 4.90 -13.61 1.73
N ASN A 161 5.83 -13.34 0.82
CA ASN A 161 6.90 -12.37 1.03
C ASN A 161 6.35 -10.93 1.15
N LYS A 162 5.26 -10.60 0.45
CA LYS A 162 4.62 -9.29 0.54
C LYS A 162 4.00 -9.08 1.92
N ILE A 163 3.44 -10.11 2.57
CA ILE A 163 2.94 -10.01 3.95
C ILE A 163 4.09 -9.61 4.89
N ASP A 164 5.24 -10.28 4.78
CA ASP A 164 6.44 -9.94 5.58
C ASP A 164 6.94 -8.52 5.33
N ALA A 165 6.98 -8.09 4.07
CA ALA A 165 7.42 -6.76 3.70
C ALA A 165 6.49 -5.68 4.27
N VAL A 166 5.17 -5.83 4.11
CA VAL A 166 4.17 -4.86 4.60
C VAL A 166 4.16 -4.77 6.13
N VAL A 167 4.34 -5.90 6.81
CA VAL A 167 4.47 -5.93 8.28
C VAL A 167 5.84 -5.46 8.73
N ASN A 168 6.85 -5.48 7.85
CA ASN A 168 8.26 -5.30 8.13
C ASN A 168 8.69 -6.22 9.29
N SER A 169 8.55 -7.53 9.07
CA SER A 169 8.88 -8.58 10.06
C SER A 169 10.37 -8.65 10.39
N GLN A 170 11.25 -8.12 9.52
CA GLN A 170 12.70 -7.99 9.71
C GLN A 170 13.09 -7.27 11.02
N ARG A 171 12.22 -6.45 11.58
CA ARG A 171 12.45 -5.83 12.90
C ARG A 171 12.49 -6.84 14.06
N TRP A 172 11.94 -8.06 13.87
CA TRP A 172 11.84 -9.11 14.87
C TRP A 172 12.59 -10.40 14.52
N ILE A 173 12.90 -10.62 13.25
CA ILE A 173 13.60 -11.82 12.76
C ILE A 173 15.09 -11.51 12.48
N GLY A 174 15.96 -12.53 12.45
CA GLY A 174 17.42 -12.40 12.35
C GLY A 174 18.18 -12.70 13.65
N SER A 175 19.52 -12.67 13.62
CA SER A 175 20.39 -12.93 14.79
C SER A 175 20.50 -11.72 15.72
N LYS A 176 20.68 -11.92 17.04
CA LYS A 176 20.93 -10.81 17.99
C LYS A 176 22.13 -9.93 17.61
N ASN A 177 23.11 -10.53 16.90
CA ASN A 177 24.33 -9.91 16.41
C ASN A 177 24.26 -9.55 14.91
N GLU A 178 23.18 -9.90 14.21
CA GLU A 178 22.89 -9.34 12.90
C GLU A 178 22.19 -8.00 13.13
N GLN A 179 22.94 -6.92 12.97
CA GLN A 179 22.34 -5.78 12.29
C GLN A 179 21.88 -6.31 10.94
N THR A 180 20.56 -6.46 10.75
CA THR A 180 20.00 -6.60 9.40
C THR A 180 20.69 -5.56 8.52
N PRO A 181 21.34 -5.90 7.40
CA PRO A 181 21.75 -4.88 6.46
C PRO A 181 20.48 -4.12 6.12
N ASN A 182 20.43 -2.86 6.52
CA ASN A 182 19.38 -1.99 6.05
C ASN A 182 19.45 -2.07 4.52
N PRO A 183 18.34 -2.19 3.77
CA PRO A 183 18.38 -1.99 2.32
C PRO A 183 19.11 -0.68 1.98
N ASN A 184 19.04 0.31 2.88
CA ASN A 184 19.82 1.54 2.81
C ASN A 184 21.33 1.37 3.06
N ASP A 185 21.81 0.31 3.73
CA ASP A 185 23.25 0.01 3.87
C ASP A 185 23.80 -0.53 2.55
N SER A 186 23.08 -1.46 1.89
CA SER A 186 23.45 -1.92 0.53
C SER A 186 23.36 -0.78 -0.48
N ASN A 187 22.28 0.02 -0.44
CA ASN A 187 22.14 1.21 -1.29
C ASN A 187 23.21 2.26 -0.97
N SER A 188 23.62 2.44 0.29
CA SER A 188 24.69 3.36 0.70
C SER A 188 26.04 2.92 0.15
N THR A 189 26.37 1.62 0.25
CA THR A 189 27.57 1.06 -0.35
C THR A 189 27.56 1.21 -1.88
N GLN A 190 26.46 0.83 -2.54
CA GLN A 190 26.32 0.97 -4.00
C GLN A 190 26.39 2.44 -4.43
N LEU A 191 25.76 3.36 -3.69
CA LEU A 191 25.82 4.79 -3.94
C LEU A 191 27.25 5.32 -3.89
N LYS A 192 28.02 4.93 -2.86
CA LYS A 192 29.42 5.36 -2.71
C LYS A 192 30.26 4.90 -3.90
N VAL A 193 30.13 3.63 -4.30
CA VAL A 193 30.88 3.05 -5.43
C VAL A 193 30.51 3.74 -6.74
N ASN A 194 29.22 3.89 -7.03
CA ASN A 194 28.74 4.44 -8.29
C ASN A 194 28.98 5.96 -8.39
N ARG A 195 28.85 6.70 -7.29
CA ARG A 195 29.25 8.12 -7.25
C ARG A 195 30.73 8.30 -7.49
N GLN A 196 31.58 7.41 -6.97
CA GLN A 196 33.01 7.42 -7.26
C GLN A 196 33.27 7.14 -8.75
N LEU A 197 32.61 6.13 -9.33
CA LEU A 197 32.72 5.81 -10.75
C LEU A 197 32.31 7.01 -11.63
N TRP A 198 31.21 7.69 -11.29
CA TRP A 198 30.78 8.92 -11.95
C TRP A 198 31.83 10.04 -11.85
N ASN A 199 32.35 10.30 -10.65
CA ASN A 199 33.36 11.34 -10.43
C ASN A 199 34.65 11.07 -11.21
N GLN A 200 35.03 9.80 -11.38
CA GLN A 200 36.19 9.39 -12.18
C GLN A 200 36.02 9.70 -13.68
N GLN A 201 34.78 9.81 -14.18
CA GLN A 201 34.53 10.20 -15.57
C GLN A 201 34.90 11.66 -15.86
N ARG A 202 34.94 12.52 -14.81
CA ARG A 202 35.25 13.96 -14.92
C ARG A 202 34.37 14.69 -15.96
N LEU A 203 33.12 14.27 -16.12
CA LEU A 203 32.18 14.86 -17.05
C LEU A 203 31.65 16.19 -16.51
N THR A 204 32.06 17.30 -17.14
CA THR A 204 31.51 18.64 -16.89
C THR A 204 30.53 19.08 -17.98
N ASN A 205 30.56 18.39 -19.13
CA ASN A 205 29.72 18.63 -20.29
C ASN A 205 29.02 17.33 -20.66
N TYR A 206 27.69 17.28 -20.52
CA TYR A 206 26.90 16.10 -20.85
C TYR A 206 25.43 16.48 -21.06
N ARG A 207 24.68 15.62 -21.71
CA ARG A 207 23.22 15.67 -21.72
C ARG A 207 22.64 14.33 -21.30
N PHE A 208 21.41 14.34 -20.79
CA PHE A 208 20.68 13.13 -20.44
C PHE A 208 19.17 13.37 -20.58
N THR A 209 18.42 12.28 -20.78
CA THR A 209 16.97 12.30 -20.73
C THR A 209 16.51 12.01 -19.30
N PHE A 210 15.63 12.85 -18.78
CA PHE A 210 15.00 12.68 -17.47
C PHE A 210 13.48 12.58 -17.62
N SER A 211 12.87 11.67 -16.87
CA SER A 211 11.43 11.65 -16.67
C SER A 211 11.12 11.24 -15.23
N ARG A 212 9.96 11.68 -14.75
CA ARG A 212 9.43 11.23 -13.46
C ARG A 212 7.98 10.81 -13.61
N SER A 213 7.60 9.78 -12.88
CA SER A 213 6.22 9.39 -12.67
C SER A 213 5.83 9.71 -11.22
N CYS A 214 4.88 10.63 -11.07
CA CYS A 214 4.26 11.03 -9.81
C CYS A 214 2.82 11.50 -10.06
N PHE A 215 2.02 11.57 -9.00
CA PHE A 215 0.71 12.24 -9.03
C PHE A 215 0.89 13.77 -9.00
N CYS A 216 1.54 14.30 -10.02
CA CYS A 216 1.94 15.69 -10.17
C CYS A 216 1.36 16.26 -11.48
N VAL A 217 1.38 17.57 -11.66
CA VAL A 217 0.83 18.22 -12.87
C VAL A 217 1.48 17.64 -14.15
N PRO A 218 0.77 17.47 -15.28
CA PRO A 218 1.34 16.85 -16.48
C PRO A 218 2.64 17.50 -16.99
N LYS A 219 2.77 18.82 -16.81
CA LYS A 219 4.01 19.57 -17.16
C LYS A 219 5.24 19.12 -16.35
N ALA A 220 5.02 18.51 -15.19
CA ALA A 220 6.06 17.98 -14.32
C ALA A 220 6.48 16.54 -14.68
N THR A 221 5.64 15.76 -15.36
CA THR A 221 5.92 14.36 -15.74
C THR A 221 6.45 14.20 -17.16
N GLN A 222 6.37 15.24 -18.00
CA GLN A 222 6.88 15.19 -19.36
C GLN A 222 8.39 14.87 -19.41
N PRO A 223 8.83 13.97 -20.30
CA PRO A 223 10.26 13.70 -20.51
C PRO A 223 10.99 14.93 -21.06
N VAL A 224 12.16 15.22 -20.50
CA VAL A 224 13.02 16.35 -20.89
C VAL A 224 14.45 15.89 -21.15
N VAL A 225 15.12 16.56 -22.10
CA VAL A 225 16.56 16.50 -22.29
C VAL A 225 17.18 17.63 -21.48
N ILE A 226 18.08 17.29 -20.57
CA ILE A 226 18.80 18.24 -19.72
C ILE A 226 20.24 18.31 -20.21
N THR A 227 20.69 19.50 -20.57
CA THR A 227 22.07 19.74 -21.00
C THR A 227 22.82 20.46 -19.89
N VAL A 228 23.96 19.90 -19.51
CA VAL A 228 24.89 20.47 -18.53
C VAL A 228 26.16 20.88 -19.27
N ARG A 229 26.61 22.12 -19.06
CA ARG A 229 27.85 22.68 -19.59
C ARG A 229 28.68 23.29 -18.46
N ASN A 230 29.96 22.98 -18.43
CA ASN A 230 30.88 23.44 -17.37
C ASN A 230 30.34 23.18 -15.95
N GLY A 231 29.65 22.04 -15.76
CA GLY A 231 29.03 21.66 -14.49
C GLY A 231 27.73 22.40 -14.14
N GLN A 232 27.27 23.32 -14.99
CA GLN A 232 26.04 24.09 -14.79
C GLN A 232 24.96 23.68 -15.79
N VAL A 233 23.69 23.79 -15.40
CA VAL A 233 22.57 23.46 -16.28
C VAL A 233 22.45 24.54 -17.35
N ALA A 234 22.70 24.17 -18.60
CA ALA A 234 22.65 25.07 -19.75
C ALA A 234 21.25 25.14 -20.38
N SER A 235 20.55 24.00 -20.46
CA SER A 235 19.19 23.96 -21.00
C SER A 235 18.39 22.77 -20.48
N ILE A 236 17.07 22.93 -20.47
CA ILE A 236 16.09 21.87 -20.27
C ILE A 236 15.10 21.99 -21.42
N THR A 237 15.10 21.01 -22.32
CA THR A 237 14.26 21.01 -23.50
C THR A 237 13.34 19.80 -23.49
N PRO A 238 12.14 19.90 -24.05
CA PRO A 238 11.26 18.74 -24.20
C PRO A 238 11.86 17.68 -25.14
N VAL A 239 11.50 16.41 -24.95
CA VAL A 239 11.92 15.31 -25.87
C VAL A 239 11.07 15.28 -27.15
N ASN A 240 9.75 15.48 -27.05
CA ASN A 240 8.81 15.22 -28.16
C ASN A 240 7.89 16.39 -28.52
N ASN A 241 7.61 17.30 -27.59
CA ASN A 241 6.69 18.41 -27.78
C ASN A 241 7.47 19.72 -27.95
N ASN A 242 7.08 20.64 -28.84
CA ASN A 242 7.70 21.98 -28.90
C ASN A 242 7.19 22.93 -27.80
N GLU A 243 6.50 22.38 -26.80
CA GLU A 243 5.94 23.15 -25.69
C GLU A 243 7.05 23.66 -24.76
N PRO A 244 7.02 24.93 -24.34
CA PRO A 244 7.99 25.46 -23.39
C PRO A 244 8.00 24.64 -22.08
N VAL A 245 9.21 24.26 -21.65
CA VAL A 245 9.40 23.59 -20.37
C VAL A 245 9.53 24.63 -19.27
N ASP A 246 8.71 24.51 -18.23
CA ASP A 246 8.95 25.22 -16.98
C ASP A 246 10.13 24.57 -16.25
N ALA A 247 11.30 25.20 -16.36
CA ALA A 247 12.55 24.70 -15.78
C ALA A 247 12.49 24.57 -14.26
N GLU A 248 11.59 25.30 -13.58
CA GLU A 248 11.48 25.26 -12.13
C GLU A 248 11.04 23.89 -11.63
N LEU A 249 10.14 23.24 -12.37
CA LEU A 249 9.62 21.92 -12.04
C LEU A 249 10.71 20.84 -12.00
N PHE A 250 11.86 21.08 -12.62
CA PHE A 250 12.97 20.15 -12.75
C PHE A 250 14.21 20.56 -11.94
N ARG A 251 14.16 21.68 -11.20
CA ARG A 251 15.32 22.27 -10.49
C ARG A 251 16.02 21.29 -9.56
N GLN A 252 15.29 20.37 -8.94
CA GLN A 252 15.84 19.36 -8.02
C GLN A 252 16.48 18.14 -8.72
N TYR A 253 16.19 17.92 -10.01
CA TYR A 253 16.60 16.70 -10.73
C TYR A 253 17.57 16.98 -11.90
N ASN A 254 17.87 18.26 -12.16
CA ASN A 254 18.50 18.71 -13.40
C ASN A 254 20.03 18.53 -13.48
N SER A 255 20.61 17.64 -12.69
CA SER A 255 21.99 17.18 -12.88
C SER A 255 22.22 15.82 -12.20
N ILE A 256 23.20 15.05 -12.68
CA ILE A 256 23.56 13.78 -12.05
C ILE A 256 23.98 13.97 -10.57
N PRO A 257 24.78 14.99 -10.19
CA PRO A 257 25.06 15.27 -8.78
C PRO A 257 23.82 15.50 -7.91
N LYS A 258 22.79 16.17 -8.43
CA LYS A 258 21.54 16.40 -7.68
C LYS A 258 20.74 15.10 -7.50
N LEU A 259 20.72 14.24 -8.51
CA LEU A 259 20.08 12.92 -8.43
C LEU A 259 20.76 12.03 -7.38
N PHE A 260 22.08 12.10 -7.26
CA PHE A 260 22.79 11.48 -6.15
C PHE A 260 22.39 12.07 -4.78
N GLY A 261 22.19 13.39 -4.69
CA GLY A 261 21.69 14.04 -3.47
C GLY A 261 20.28 13.57 -3.06
N ILE A 262 19.41 13.28 -4.03
CA ILE A 262 18.09 12.68 -3.75
C ILE A 262 18.23 11.29 -3.12
N ILE A 263 19.20 10.50 -3.58
CA ILE A 263 19.49 9.19 -3.00
C ILE A 263 20.05 9.34 -1.58
N ASP A 264 20.98 10.28 -1.36
CA ASP A 264 21.51 10.59 -0.02
C ASP A 264 20.37 10.93 0.95
N ASP A 265 19.46 11.81 0.54
CA ASP A 265 18.31 12.23 1.34
C ASP A 265 17.37 11.07 1.65
N ALA A 266 17.11 10.19 0.68
CA ALA A 266 16.28 9.00 0.88
C ALA A 266 16.88 8.04 1.92
N ILE A 267 18.20 7.82 1.85
CA ILE A 267 18.94 7.00 2.82
C ILE A 267 18.91 7.66 4.21
N ALA A 268 19.24 8.95 4.30
CA ALA A 268 19.30 9.69 5.55
C ALA A 268 17.94 9.73 6.27
N LYS A 269 16.85 9.92 5.51
CA LYS A 269 15.47 9.90 6.02
C LYS A 269 14.95 8.48 6.29
N LYS A 270 15.73 7.44 6.00
CA LYS A 270 15.36 6.03 6.16
C LYS A 270 14.05 5.70 5.43
N ALA A 271 14.00 6.01 4.12
CA ALA A 271 12.86 5.66 3.27
C ALA A 271 12.46 4.19 3.46
N SER A 272 11.14 3.94 3.51
CA SER A 272 10.59 2.60 3.72
C SER A 272 10.91 1.65 2.55
N SER A 273 11.05 2.17 1.34
CA SER A 273 11.64 1.48 0.19
C SER A 273 12.52 2.43 -0.59
N LEU A 274 13.68 1.93 -1.02
CA LEU A 274 14.59 2.63 -1.92
C LEU A 274 15.17 1.59 -2.88
N THR A 275 14.80 1.69 -4.15
CA THR A 275 15.35 0.83 -5.22
C THR A 275 16.06 1.70 -6.23
N ILE A 276 17.34 1.40 -6.48
CA ILE A 276 18.17 2.16 -7.40
C ILE A 276 18.78 1.20 -8.42
N LYS A 277 18.87 1.64 -9.68
CA LYS A 277 19.72 1.01 -10.69
C LYS A 277 20.74 2.02 -11.17
N TYR A 278 21.92 1.54 -11.51
CA TYR A 278 23.03 2.35 -12.00
C TYR A 278 23.44 1.90 -13.40
N ASP A 279 23.97 2.84 -14.17
CA ASP A 279 24.66 2.55 -15.43
C ASP A 279 26.04 1.95 -15.11
N PRO A 280 26.39 0.77 -15.65
CA PRO A 280 27.65 0.10 -15.30
C PRO A 280 28.90 0.77 -15.88
N LYS A 281 28.75 1.64 -16.89
CA LYS A 281 29.87 2.31 -17.56
C LYS A 281 30.21 3.64 -16.89
N PHE A 282 29.20 4.45 -16.62
CA PHE A 282 29.34 5.81 -16.15
C PHE A 282 28.97 5.98 -14.66
N GLY A 283 28.29 5.01 -14.05
CA GLY A 283 27.95 5.02 -12.62
C GLY A 283 26.81 5.98 -12.23
N TYR A 284 26.15 6.65 -13.18
CA TYR A 284 24.99 7.49 -12.86
C TYR A 284 23.75 6.62 -12.56
N PRO A 285 22.81 7.07 -11.71
CA PRO A 285 21.57 6.34 -11.48
C PRO A 285 20.70 6.36 -12.74
N THR A 286 20.20 5.21 -13.18
CA THR A 286 19.27 5.06 -14.31
C THR A 286 17.82 4.91 -13.86
N GLN A 287 17.61 4.47 -12.62
CA GLN A 287 16.31 4.35 -11.98
C GLN A 287 16.45 4.71 -10.50
N ILE A 288 15.53 5.53 -9.97
CA ILE A 288 15.42 5.81 -8.54
C ILE A 288 13.95 5.72 -8.16
N ASN A 289 13.60 4.72 -7.35
CA ASN A 289 12.27 4.56 -6.79
C ASN A 289 12.33 4.76 -5.29
N ILE A 290 11.58 5.74 -4.79
CA ILE A 290 11.54 6.09 -3.36
C ILE A 290 10.11 5.97 -2.87
N ASP A 291 9.94 5.24 -1.78
CA ASP A 291 8.71 5.20 -0.99
C ASP A 291 9.07 5.50 0.46
N TYR A 292 8.78 6.71 0.93
CA TYR A 292 9.06 7.11 2.31
C TYR A 292 8.11 6.44 3.31
N ASN A 293 6.89 6.10 2.89
CA ASN A 293 5.89 5.49 3.73
C ASN A 293 4.95 4.59 2.93
N GLN A 294 5.19 3.27 3.02
CA GLN A 294 4.37 2.22 2.38
C GLN A 294 2.87 2.30 2.72
N GLN A 295 2.48 3.10 3.72
CA GLN A 295 1.12 3.29 4.18
C GLN A 295 0.37 4.43 3.48
N VAL A 296 1.03 5.25 2.66
CA VAL A 296 0.45 6.38 1.91
C VAL A 296 0.50 6.03 0.43
N ALA A 297 -0.67 5.84 -0.21
CA ALA A 297 -0.70 5.82 -1.68
C ALA A 297 -0.37 7.23 -2.16
N ASP A 298 0.43 7.34 -3.21
CA ASP A 298 0.72 8.58 -3.96
C ASP A 298 1.96 9.37 -3.48
N GLU A 299 2.72 8.88 -2.49
CA GLU A 299 4.03 9.44 -2.12
C GLU A 299 5.21 8.79 -2.87
N GLU A 300 4.93 7.81 -3.75
CA GLU A 300 5.94 7.06 -4.48
C GLU A 300 6.55 7.92 -5.59
N LEU A 301 7.85 8.20 -5.47
CA LEU A 301 8.61 8.93 -6.47
C LEU A 301 9.34 7.95 -7.38
N TYR A 302 9.00 7.93 -8.66
CA TYR A 302 9.67 7.13 -9.68
C TYR A 302 10.43 8.04 -10.64
N LEU A 303 11.76 7.95 -10.62
CA LEU A 303 12.65 8.71 -11.50
C LEU A 303 13.31 7.78 -12.51
N SER A 304 13.35 8.20 -13.77
CA SER A 304 14.07 7.50 -14.85
C SER A 304 15.04 8.45 -15.53
N ILE A 305 16.26 7.96 -15.71
CA ILE A 305 17.38 8.70 -16.30
C ILE A 305 17.98 7.80 -17.38
N SER A 306 18.11 8.33 -18.59
CA SER A 306 18.55 7.56 -19.75
C SER A 306 19.28 8.43 -20.76
N ASN A 307 19.84 7.80 -21.81
CA ASN A 307 20.48 8.49 -22.93
C ASN A 307 21.54 9.51 -22.49
N LEU A 308 22.33 9.16 -21.47
CA LEU A 308 23.43 10.03 -21.05
C LEU A 308 24.53 10.03 -22.10
N GLU A 309 24.87 11.22 -22.56
CA GLU A 309 25.87 11.42 -23.61
C GLU A 309 26.85 12.52 -23.16
N PRO A 310 28.16 12.20 -23.04
CA PRO A 310 29.20 13.21 -22.91
C PRO A 310 29.19 14.18 -24.09
N LEU A 311 29.39 15.47 -23.81
CA LEU A 311 29.48 16.50 -24.83
C LEU A 311 30.91 17.03 -24.89
N LYS A 312 31.37 17.35 -26.11
CA LYS A 312 32.63 18.06 -26.33
C LYS A 312 32.53 19.49 -25.82
#